data_AF-A0A0Q7JL45-F1
#
_entry.id   AF-A0A0Q7JL45-F1
#
_cell.length_a   1.000
_cell.length_b   1.000
_cell.length_c   1.000
_cell.angle_alpha   90.00
_cell.angle_beta   90.00
_cell.angle_gamma   90.00
#
_symmetry.space_group_name_H-M   'P 1'
#
loop_
_entity.id
_entity.type
_entity.pdbx_description
1 polymer ?
#
loop_
_entity_poly.entity_id
_entity_poly.type
_entity_poly.pdbx_seq_one_letter_code
_entity_poly.pdbx_strand_id
1 'polypeptide(L)'
;MTTLTEAATATTFATRVVDRVARGLGRFSRRGFLVQTAVVGSALAVDPKGYVLTPQTAASTVCGPAASCSAGYTVMCCTINKGVNGCPPGTFAAGWWKAADSSWCGGGYRYIVDCNASCSKCTSGCSGDNICSKGCWSCGCKCGSSATCDQRRVCCNAFRYGQCNTHVRCSGGVACRVVSCIAPYKWANCTTTSLTDNATAEHSAPCLPRWSAITRKYVALGGEGSPLGVSTGPERAVGDGRGRYVTYQHGAIYWSSATGARAVRSTAITWYRQLGGPQGVLRYPSSDMVTARDGKGWIQLFEGGAITDSPQTATHTVSLASYRTWVATGRETGQLGYPVAERVMGPGGYWIQHFQRGAVADTPHSVTCRVTGWQYTQWRKHGGEHGGLGYPVSNLVVDGSKWLQLFEHGALADTPSSTTCVVWAWQFGRWSALGREKGVLGYPVSDLQVSGSSWLQLFEDGALADTASSATTHVFGPAYRRWLALDRERGVLGYPVRAQSDEVRSGHGQRFERGQLWWAAGDTPWVVRGRVLTAWAADGGASGRWGYPLEDTVVASDGSQHQRFEGGLLTA
;
A
#
# COMPACT_ATOMS: atom_id res chain seq x y z
N MET A 1 50.42 -34.60 -65.09
CA MET A 1 49.11 -34.92 -65.71
C MET A 1 48.11 -34.86 -64.56
N THR A 2 47.10 -34.01 -64.44
CA THR A 2 46.43 -33.00 -65.29
C THR A 2 45.40 -32.35 -64.33
N THR A 3 45.53 -31.06 -64.03
CA THR A 3 44.62 -29.94 -64.41
C THR A 3 43.29 -29.76 -63.64
N LEU A 4 43.14 -28.52 -63.18
CA LEU A 4 41.96 -27.75 -62.82
C LEU A 4 40.80 -27.84 -63.83
N THR A 5 39.55 -27.83 -63.34
CA THR A 5 38.23 -27.33 -63.87
C THR A 5 37.14 -28.24 -63.29
N GLU A 6 36.06 -27.85 -62.62
CA GLU A 6 35.03 -26.86 -62.94
C GLU A 6 34.10 -26.74 -61.70
N ALA A 7 33.99 -25.56 -61.11
CA ALA A 7 32.90 -25.22 -60.19
C ALA A 7 32.42 -23.81 -60.54
N ALA A 8 31.74 -23.70 -61.67
CA ALA A 8 31.07 -22.48 -62.10
C ALA A 8 29.64 -22.82 -62.53
N THR A 9 28.68 -22.16 -61.88
CA THR A 9 27.32 -21.78 -62.31
C THR A 9 26.15 -22.34 -61.50
N ALA A 10 25.86 -21.65 -60.39
CA ALA A 10 24.49 -21.52 -59.87
C ALA A 10 24.33 -20.11 -59.27
N THR A 11 24.32 -19.10 -60.13
CA THR A 11 24.00 -17.72 -59.75
C THR A 11 22.51 -17.67 -59.37
N THR A 12 22.22 -17.58 -58.08
CA THR A 12 20.86 -17.53 -57.54
C THR A 12 20.09 -16.33 -58.08
N PHE A 13 18.80 -16.52 -58.31
CA PHE A 13 17.82 -15.52 -58.74
C PHE A 13 17.92 -14.19 -57.93
N ALA A 14 18.30 -14.29 -56.65
CA ALA A 14 18.56 -13.15 -55.76
C ALA A 14 19.62 -12.17 -56.31
N THR A 15 20.74 -12.66 -56.86
CA THR A 15 21.80 -11.81 -57.44
C THR A 15 21.33 -11.08 -58.70
N ARG A 16 20.55 -11.74 -59.56
CA ARG A 16 20.01 -11.11 -60.79
C ARG A 16 18.97 -10.04 -60.49
N VAL A 17 18.20 -10.18 -59.41
CA VAL A 17 17.25 -9.16 -58.95
C VAL A 17 17.98 -7.96 -58.37
N VAL A 18 19.02 -8.19 -57.55
CA VAL A 18 19.85 -7.11 -56.98
C VAL A 18 20.59 -6.33 -58.09
N ASP A 19 21.15 -7.01 -59.10
CA ASP A 19 21.83 -6.34 -60.23
C ASP A 19 20.88 -5.62 -61.20
N ARG A 20 19.59 -5.99 -61.22
CA ARG A 20 18.56 -5.32 -62.02
C ARG A 20 18.01 -4.08 -61.30
N VAL A 21 17.95 -4.12 -59.97
CA VAL A 21 17.61 -2.97 -59.11
C VAL A 21 18.76 -1.96 -59.07
N ALA A 22 20.01 -2.43 -59.01
CA ALA A 22 21.20 -1.57 -58.99
C ALA A 22 21.41 -0.79 -60.30
N ARG A 23 20.96 -1.32 -61.45
CA ARG A 23 21.06 -0.63 -62.76
C ARG A 23 19.99 0.45 -62.98
N GLY A 24 18.93 0.49 -62.17
CA GLY A 24 17.84 1.47 -62.29
C GLY A 24 17.92 2.66 -61.33
N LEU A 25 18.86 2.64 -60.39
CA LEU A 25 18.94 3.65 -59.32
C LEU A 25 20.15 4.57 -59.58
N GLY A 26 19.85 5.80 -59.99
CA GLY A 26 20.84 6.87 -60.16
C GLY A 26 21.65 7.15 -58.88
N ARG A 27 22.69 7.98 -59.03
CA ARG A 27 23.71 8.32 -58.01
C ARG A 27 23.09 8.64 -56.63
N PHE A 28 23.08 7.66 -55.72
CA PHE A 28 22.84 7.88 -54.29
C PHE A 28 24.17 7.93 -53.53
N SER A 29 24.23 8.76 -52.48
CA SER A 29 25.34 8.73 -51.53
C SER A 29 25.30 7.42 -50.72
N ARG A 30 26.45 6.92 -50.24
CA ARG A 30 26.54 5.71 -49.40
C ARG A 30 25.57 5.75 -48.20
N ARG A 31 25.38 6.94 -47.61
CA ARG A 31 24.42 7.17 -46.52
C ARG A 31 22.96 7.03 -46.98
N GLY A 32 22.62 7.52 -48.17
CA GLY A 32 21.28 7.38 -48.75
C GLY A 32 20.92 5.93 -49.07
N PHE A 33 21.87 5.17 -49.60
CA PHE A 33 21.69 3.74 -49.87
C PHE A 33 21.42 2.95 -48.59
N LEU A 34 22.27 3.10 -47.56
CA LEU A 34 22.11 2.40 -46.28
C LEU A 34 20.76 2.70 -45.61
N VAL A 35 20.32 3.95 -45.62
CA VAL A 35 19.01 4.36 -45.09
C VAL A 35 17.88 3.70 -45.89
N GLN A 36 17.92 3.70 -47.23
CA GLN A 36 16.89 3.05 -48.04
C GLN A 36 16.80 1.55 -47.79
N THR A 37 17.92 0.82 -47.75
CA THR A 37 17.93 -0.61 -47.43
C THR A 37 17.41 -0.89 -46.02
N ALA A 38 17.73 -0.05 -45.04
CA ALA A 38 17.24 -0.20 -43.67
C ALA A 38 15.71 0.02 -43.58
N VAL A 39 15.17 1.00 -44.32
CA VAL A 39 13.71 1.25 -44.36
C VAL A 39 12.97 0.12 -45.08
N VAL A 40 13.51 -0.41 -46.19
CA VAL A 40 12.93 -1.58 -46.89
C VAL A 40 12.96 -2.82 -46.01
N GLY A 41 14.08 -3.11 -45.34
CA GLY A 41 14.18 -4.22 -44.39
C GLY A 41 13.22 -4.08 -43.20
N SER A 42 13.05 -2.86 -42.68
CA SER A 42 12.07 -2.57 -41.63
C SER A 42 10.63 -2.74 -42.11
N ALA A 43 10.31 -2.32 -43.35
CA ALA A 43 8.99 -2.50 -43.94
C ALA A 43 8.60 -3.99 -44.05
N LEU A 44 9.54 -4.82 -44.54
CA LEU A 44 9.39 -6.27 -44.59
C LEU A 44 9.26 -6.92 -43.20
N ALA A 45 9.90 -6.37 -42.17
CA ALA A 45 9.78 -6.87 -40.81
C ALA A 45 8.46 -6.46 -40.11
N VAL A 46 7.93 -5.28 -40.43
CA VAL A 46 6.74 -4.71 -39.79
C VAL A 46 5.44 -5.19 -40.44
N ASP A 47 5.39 -5.30 -41.77
CA ASP A 47 4.23 -5.81 -42.50
C ASP A 47 4.67 -6.52 -43.80
N PRO A 48 5.21 -7.75 -43.70
CA PRO A 48 5.74 -8.48 -44.85
C PRO A 48 4.68 -8.76 -45.92
N LYS A 49 3.45 -9.09 -45.50
CA LYS A 49 2.36 -9.42 -46.43
C LYS A 49 1.82 -8.16 -47.09
N GLY A 50 1.53 -7.10 -46.34
CA GLY A 50 1.03 -5.86 -46.93
C GLY A 50 2.06 -5.17 -47.82
N TYR A 51 3.34 -5.18 -47.45
CA TYR A 51 4.40 -4.58 -48.28
C TYR A 51 4.60 -5.31 -49.61
N VAL A 52 4.41 -6.64 -49.64
CA VAL A 52 4.52 -7.46 -50.85
C VAL A 52 3.24 -7.43 -51.70
N LEU A 53 2.07 -7.37 -51.07
CA LEU A 53 0.77 -7.57 -51.74
C LEU A 53 0.05 -6.27 -52.10
N THR A 54 0.45 -5.11 -51.56
CA THR A 54 -0.20 -3.83 -51.84
C THR A 54 0.81 -2.79 -52.35
N PRO A 55 0.44 -1.92 -53.32
CA PRO A 55 1.33 -0.86 -53.78
C PRO A 55 1.48 0.22 -52.69
N GLN A 56 2.55 0.13 -51.91
CA GLN A 56 2.90 1.13 -50.90
C GLN A 56 4.42 1.34 -50.81
N THR A 57 4.83 2.54 -50.40
CA THR A 57 6.26 2.83 -50.21
C THR A 57 6.77 2.18 -48.92
N ALA A 58 8.05 1.80 -48.87
CA ALA A 58 8.63 1.24 -47.63
C ALA A 58 8.49 2.21 -46.44
N ALA A 59 8.57 3.51 -46.70
CA ALA A 59 8.34 4.54 -45.70
C ALA A 59 6.89 4.57 -45.21
N SER A 60 5.89 4.39 -46.09
CA SER A 60 4.47 4.32 -45.66
C SER A 60 4.14 3.03 -44.91
N THR A 61 4.85 1.93 -45.18
CA THR A 61 4.71 0.69 -44.40
C THR A 61 5.32 0.83 -43.01
N VAL A 62 6.44 1.53 -42.87
CA VAL A 62 7.10 1.75 -41.56
C VAL A 62 6.42 2.86 -40.75
N CYS A 63 6.03 3.95 -41.40
CA CYS A 63 5.53 5.17 -40.76
C CYS A 63 4.02 5.37 -40.83
N GLY A 64 3.31 4.49 -41.53
CA GLY A 64 1.88 4.62 -41.81
C GLY A 64 1.60 5.48 -43.05
N PRO A 65 0.35 5.47 -43.53
CA PRO A 65 -0.03 6.16 -44.75
C PRO A 65 0.14 7.68 -44.63
N ALA A 66 0.60 8.28 -45.73
CA ALA A 66 0.64 9.72 -45.95
C ALA A 66 1.36 10.52 -44.84
N ALA A 67 2.43 9.95 -44.28
CA ALA A 67 3.23 10.50 -43.20
C ALA A 67 4.24 11.59 -43.65
N SER A 68 4.44 11.79 -44.95
CA SER A 68 5.38 12.75 -45.50
C SER A 68 4.82 14.18 -45.54
N CYS A 69 5.71 15.16 -45.63
CA CYS A 69 5.32 16.57 -45.81
C CYS A 69 4.67 16.85 -47.17
N SER A 70 5.09 16.10 -48.21
CA SER A 70 4.57 16.23 -49.57
C SER A 70 3.16 15.67 -49.74
N ALA A 71 2.72 14.78 -48.84
CA ALA A 71 1.39 14.19 -48.87
C ALA A 71 0.25 15.17 -48.58
N GLY A 72 0.55 16.41 -48.16
CA GLY A 72 -0.45 17.47 -47.98
C GLY A 72 -1.22 17.44 -46.66
N TYR A 73 -1.19 16.32 -45.93
CA TYR A 73 -1.85 16.21 -44.63
C TYR A 73 -1.15 16.98 -43.52
N THR A 74 -1.92 17.29 -42.47
CA THR A 74 -1.43 17.97 -41.26
C THR A 74 -0.88 16.97 -40.24
N VAL A 75 0.18 17.38 -39.53
CA VAL A 75 0.84 16.64 -38.44
C VAL A 75 -0.13 16.31 -37.29
N MET A 76 0.15 15.24 -36.56
CA MET A 76 -0.56 14.93 -35.31
C MET A 76 -0.08 15.83 -34.17
N CYS A 77 -0.98 16.19 -33.26
CA CYS A 77 -0.68 17.13 -32.18
C CYS A 77 0.40 16.59 -31.25
N CYS A 78 0.40 15.30 -30.94
CA CYS A 78 1.41 14.71 -30.07
C CYS A 78 2.85 14.89 -30.61
N THR A 79 3.03 15.03 -31.93
CA THR A 79 4.33 15.22 -32.57
C THR A 79 4.93 16.59 -32.27
N ILE A 80 4.08 17.63 -32.18
CA ILE A 80 4.52 19.02 -31.94
C ILE A 80 4.20 19.53 -30.53
N ASN A 81 3.40 18.77 -29.77
CA ASN A 81 2.90 19.12 -28.44
C ASN A 81 3.51 18.22 -27.36
N LYS A 82 4.81 17.91 -27.46
CA LYS A 82 5.57 17.15 -26.44
C LYS A 82 4.92 15.80 -26.06
N GLY A 83 4.36 15.08 -27.04
CA GLY A 83 3.67 13.81 -26.82
C GLY A 83 2.19 13.91 -26.49
N VAL A 84 1.67 15.11 -26.25
CA VAL A 84 0.28 15.32 -25.85
C VAL A 84 -0.67 15.28 -27.05
N ASN A 85 -1.61 14.34 -27.03
CA ASN A 85 -2.68 14.23 -28.02
C ASN A 85 -3.85 15.18 -27.69
N GLY A 86 -3.56 16.48 -27.71
CA GLY A 86 -4.50 17.56 -27.44
C GLY A 86 -4.07 18.83 -28.16
N CYS A 87 -5.00 19.78 -28.34
CA CYS A 87 -4.68 21.05 -28.98
C CYS A 87 -3.60 21.82 -28.18
N PRO A 88 -2.47 22.23 -28.79
CA PRO A 88 -1.43 22.97 -28.11
C PRO A 88 -1.88 24.37 -27.69
N PRO A 89 -1.19 25.01 -26.73
CA PRO A 89 -1.51 26.39 -26.32
C PRO A 89 -1.56 27.36 -27.50
N GLY A 90 -2.55 28.27 -27.49
CA GLY A 90 -2.78 29.21 -28.59
C GLY A 90 -3.46 28.58 -29.82
N THR A 91 -4.04 27.40 -29.67
CA THR A 91 -4.87 26.74 -30.69
C THR A 91 -6.18 26.24 -30.07
N PHE A 92 -7.16 25.92 -30.90
CA PHE A 92 -8.44 25.37 -30.47
C PHE A 92 -9.01 24.38 -31.49
N ALA A 93 -9.84 23.46 -31.04
CA ALA A 93 -10.56 22.54 -31.92
C ALA A 93 -11.57 23.34 -32.77
N ALA A 94 -11.43 23.33 -34.10
CA ALA A 94 -12.29 24.14 -34.98
C ALA A 94 -13.12 23.31 -35.98
N GLY A 95 -12.61 22.15 -36.39
CA GLY A 95 -13.28 21.23 -37.31
C GLY A 95 -12.92 19.79 -37.01
N TRP A 96 -13.78 18.86 -37.40
CA TRP A 96 -13.52 17.44 -37.23
C TRP A 96 -14.24 16.60 -38.29
N TRP A 97 -13.83 15.35 -38.43
CA TRP A 97 -14.53 14.33 -39.22
C TRP A 97 -14.33 12.96 -38.59
N LYS A 98 -15.16 12.01 -39.01
CA LYS A 98 -15.01 10.60 -38.64
C LYS A 98 -14.42 9.79 -39.79
N ALA A 99 -13.71 8.73 -39.44
CA ALA A 99 -13.19 7.72 -40.35
C ALA A 99 -13.59 6.34 -39.81
N ALA A 100 -14.25 5.53 -40.64
CA ALA A 100 -14.70 4.19 -40.25
C ALA A 100 -13.54 3.18 -40.22
N ASP A 101 -13.78 2.02 -39.60
CA ASP A 101 -12.93 0.82 -39.65
C ASP A 101 -11.48 1.03 -39.22
N SER A 102 -11.23 1.96 -38.30
CA SER A 102 -9.89 2.29 -37.83
C SER A 102 -9.35 1.21 -36.90
N SER A 103 -8.20 0.63 -37.26
CA SER A 103 -7.47 -0.33 -36.43
C SER A 103 -7.07 0.27 -35.06
N TRP A 104 -6.89 1.59 -35.00
CA TRP A 104 -6.55 2.35 -33.80
C TRP A 104 -7.71 2.54 -32.83
N CYS A 105 -8.93 2.28 -33.28
CA CYS A 105 -10.16 2.31 -32.49
C CYS A 105 -10.88 0.97 -32.49
N GLY A 106 -10.15 -0.14 -32.70
CA GLY A 106 -10.68 -1.49 -32.64
C GLY A 106 -11.68 -1.83 -33.76
N GLY A 107 -11.52 -1.24 -34.94
CA GLY A 107 -12.45 -1.36 -36.06
C GLY A 107 -13.65 -0.41 -35.96
N GLY A 108 -13.69 0.46 -34.94
CA GLY A 108 -14.72 1.49 -34.81
C GLY A 108 -14.37 2.79 -35.55
N TYR A 109 -15.19 3.82 -35.29
CA TYR A 109 -14.91 5.16 -35.79
C TYR A 109 -13.71 5.80 -35.07
N ARG A 110 -12.81 6.38 -35.86
CA ARG A 110 -11.79 7.33 -35.41
C ARG A 110 -12.21 8.74 -35.77
N TYR A 111 -12.05 9.65 -34.84
CA TYR A 111 -12.35 11.06 -34.99
C TYR A 111 -11.05 11.83 -35.12
N ILE A 112 -10.92 12.61 -36.19
CA ILE A 112 -9.78 13.49 -36.41
C ILE A 112 -10.26 14.92 -36.18
N VAL A 113 -9.58 15.65 -35.31
CA VAL A 113 -9.94 17.01 -34.90
C VAL A 113 -8.81 17.94 -35.27
N ASP A 114 -9.11 18.94 -36.09
CA ASP A 114 -8.17 19.99 -36.46
C ASP A 114 -8.06 21.02 -35.33
N CYS A 115 -6.84 21.20 -34.83
CA CYS A 115 -6.49 22.26 -33.89
C CYS A 115 -5.98 23.47 -34.67
N ASN A 116 -6.84 24.45 -34.91
CA ASN A 116 -6.50 25.68 -35.61
C ASN A 116 -5.83 26.68 -34.68
N ALA A 117 -4.84 27.40 -35.19
CA ALA A 117 -4.20 28.48 -34.44
C ALA A 117 -5.19 29.61 -34.14
N SER A 118 -5.06 30.23 -32.97
CA SER A 118 -5.80 31.45 -32.64
C SER A 118 -5.20 32.66 -33.37
N CYS A 119 -6.07 33.58 -33.80
CA CYS A 119 -5.68 34.84 -34.43
C CYS A 119 -5.22 35.85 -33.37
N SER A 120 -4.04 35.64 -32.79
CA SER A 120 -3.58 36.39 -31.61
C SER A 120 -3.00 37.78 -31.91
N LYS A 121 -2.67 38.08 -33.17
CA LYS A 121 -1.96 39.32 -33.55
C LYS A 121 -2.85 40.36 -34.25
N CYS A 122 -4.10 40.02 -34.57
CA CYS A 122 -5.02 40.90 -35.26
C CYS A 122 -6.38 40.88 -34.56
N THR A 123 -6.96 42.05 -34.32
CA THR A 123 -8.24 42.22 -33.61
C THR A 123 -9.43 42.47 -34.54
N SER A 124 -9.20 42.70 -35.84
CA SER A 124 -10.22 42.85 -36.87
C SER A 124 -9.77 42.22 -38.19
N GLY A 125 -10.71 41.65 -38.94
CA GLY A 125 -10.46 41.06 -40.26
C GLY A 125 -10.42 39.53 -40.27
N CYS A 126 -11.58 38.93 -40.54
CA CYS A 126 -11.68 37.58 -41.08
C CYS A 126 -11.95 37.70 -42.59
N SER A 127 -11.23 36.93 -43.41
CA SER A 127 -11.67 36.68 -44.79
C SER A 127 -13.05 35.99 -44.80
N GLY A 128 -13.71 35.92 -45.97
CA GLY A 128 -15.00 35.22 -46.11
C GLY A 128 -15.00 33.77 -45.62
N ASP A 129 -13.82 33.14 -45.58
CA ASP A 129 -13.62 31.75 -45.16
C ASP A 129 -13.44 31.58 -43.64
N ASN A 130 -13.66 32.64 -42.85
CA ASN A 130 -13.43 32.66 -41.39
C ASN A 130 -11.96 32.36 -40.98
N ILE A 131 -11.03 32.64 -41.89
CA ILE A 131 -9.59 32.53 -41.69
C ILE A 131 -8.97 33.94 -41.61
N CYS A 132 -8.15 34.22 -40.59
CA CYS A 132 -7.45 35.51 -40.50
C CYS A 132 -6.24 35.57 -41.45
N SER A 133 -5.62 36.74 -41.63
CA SER A 133 -4.44 36.85 -42.49
C SER A 133 -3.26 36.03 -41.93
N LYS A 134 -2.38 35.49 -42.79
CA LYS A 134 -1.25 34.63 -42.37
C LYS A 134 -0.33 35.27 -41.30
N GLY A 135 -0.19 36.60 -41.31
CA GLY A 135 0.56 37.34 -40.29
C GLY A 135 -0.11 37.39 -38.91
N CYS A 136 -1.39 37.03 -38.82
CA CYS A 136 -2.23 37.20 -37.62
C CYS A 136 -2.15 36.02 -36.64
N TRP A 137 -1.62 34.87 -37.05
CA TRP A 137 -1.47 33.70 -36.18
C TRP A 137 -0.01 33.36 -35.89
N SER A 138 0.21 32.55 -34.87
CA SER A 138 1.52 32.36 -34.22
C SER A 138 2.47 31.39 -34.93
N CYS A 139 2.00 30.61 -35.92
CA CYS A 139 2.77 29.55 -36.54
C CYS A 139 2.96 29.69 -38.07
N GLY A 140 4.19 29.44 -38.53
CA GLY A 140 4.54 29.40 -39.96
C GLY A 140 4.40 28.00 -40.56
N CYS A 141 4.16 27.95 -41.87
CA CYS A 141 4.12 26.69 -42.61
C CYS A 141 5.49 26.01 -42.61
N LYS A 142 5.54 24.76 -42.13
CA LYS A 142 6.75 23.91 -42.14
C LYS A 142 6.37 22.44 -42.16
N CYS A 143 7.35 21.57 -42.38
CA CYS A 143 7.18 20.13 -42.21
C CYS A 143 7.29 19.73 -40.73
N GLY A 144 6.69 18.60 -40.38
CA GLY A 144 6.85 17.95 -39.07
C GLY A 144 8.29 17.48 -38.84
N SER A 145 8.50 16.76 -37.74
CA SER A 145 9.84 16.35 -37.36
C SER A 145 10.37 15.24 -38.25
N SER A 146 11.48 15.48 -38.96
CA SER A 146 12.22 14.46 -39.72
C SER A 146 12.81 13.36 -38.84
N ALA A 147 12.91 13.59 -37.52
CA ALA A 147 13.33 12.59 -36.54
C ALA A 147 12.21 11.60 -36.17
N THR A 148 11.00 11.78 -36.71
CA THR A 148 9.85 10.91 -36.44
C THR A 148 9.17 10.49 -37.74
N CYS A 149 8.30 9.49 -37.63
CA CYS A 149 7.44 9.06 -38.73
C CYS A 149 6.32 10.05 -39.09
N ASP A 150 6.20 11.20 -38.42
CA ASP A 150 5.16 12.19 -38.70
C ASP A 150 5.78 13.49 -39.22
N GLN A 151 6.10 13.50 -40.52
CA GLN A 151 6.69 14.63 -41.23
C GLN A 151 5.65 15.51 -41.93
N ARG A 152 4.37 15.23 -41.70
CA ARG A 152 3.22 15.98 -42.23
C ARG A 152 3.31 17.48 -41.92
N ARG A 153 2.51 18.28 -42.62
CA ARG A 153 2.58 19.74 -42.58
C ARG A 153 2.14 20.29 -41.23
N VAL A 154 2.77 21.38 -40.80
CA VAL A 154 2.44 22.17 -39.62
C VAL A 154 2.02 23.55 -40.11
N CYS A 155 0.79 23.99 -39.80
CA CYS A 155 0.27 25.33 -40.13
C CYS A 155 0.28 25.73 -41.61
N CYS A 156 0.38 24.77 -42.54
CA CYS A 156 0.33 25.04 -43.98
C CYS A 156 -1.09 25.05 -44.54
N ASN A 157 -1.99 24.29 -43.90
CA ASN A 157 -3.36 24.13 -44.34
C ASN A 157 -4.23 25.14 -43.60
N ALA A 158 -4.93 26.00 -44.34
CA ALA A 158 -5.73 27.09 -43.77
C ALA A 158 -7.18 26.97 -44.25
N PHE A 159 -7.93 26.13 -43.54
CA PHE A 159 -9.36 25.92 -43.77
C PHE A 159 -10.03 25.64 -42.42
N ARG A 160 -11.36 25.77 -42.40
CA ARG A 160 -12.17 25.46 -41.23
C ARG A 160 -13.48 24.79 -41.66
N TYR A 161 -13.64 23.52 -41.31
CA TYR A 161 -14.88 22.77 -41.55
C TYR A 161 -16.03 23.12 -40.57
N GLY A 162 -15.77 23.94 -39.54
CA GLY A 162 -16.80 24.73 -38.86
C GLY A 162 -17.74 23.98 -37.89
N GLN A 163 -17.27 22.94 -37.20
CA GLN A 163 -18.13 22.11 -36.33
C GLN A 163 -17.79 22.18 -34.84
N CYS A 164 -16.68 22.85 -34.47
CA CYS A 164 -16.28 23.08 -33.09
C CYS A 164 -16.03 24.57 -32.83
N ASN A 165 -16.32 25.00 -31.60
CA ASN A 165 -16.12 26.36 -31.11
C ASN A 165 -16.63 27.42 -32.11
N THR A 166 -17.86 27.23 -32.59
CA THR A 166 -18.47 28.06 -33.66
C THR A 166 -18.62 29.53 -33.27
N HIS A 167 -18.64 29.83 -31.96
CA HIS A 167 -18.61 31.18 -31.41
C HIS A 167 -17.29 31.93 -31.72
N VAL A 168 -16.18 31.22 -31.95
CA VAL A 168 -14.92 31.83 -32.39
C VAL A 168 -15.06 32.18 -33.86
N ARG A 169 -15.14 33.47 -34.20
CA ARG A 169 -15.33 33.91 -35.59
C ARG A 169 -14.11 33.64 -36.48
N CYS A 170 -12.91 33.89 -35.98
CA CYS A 170 -11.68 33.80 -36.75
C CYS A 170 -10.75 32.68 -36.29
N SER A 171 -10.24 31.91 -37.24
CA SER A 171 -9.23 30.88 -37.01
C SER A 171 -8.00 31.08 -37.90
N GLY A 172 -6.86 30.58 -37.46
CA GLY A 172 -5.65 30.53 -38.27
C GLY A 172 -5.47 29.17 -38.95
N GLY A 173 -4.27 28.94 -39.50
CA GLY A 173 -3.91 27.66 -40.07
C GLY A 173 -4.03 26.49 -39.08
N VAL A 174 -4.29 25.29 -39.60
CA VAL A 174 -4.34 24.05 -38.82
C VAL A 174 -2.94 23.74 -38.30
N ALA A 175 -2.74 23.86 -36.99
CA ALA A 175 -1.45 23.62 -36.37
C ALA A 175 -1.13 22.13 -36.31
N CYS A 176 -2.11 21.32 -35.92
CA CYS A 176 -1.99 19.88 -35.81
C CYS A 176 -3.38 19.22 -35.71
N ARG A 177 -3.38 17.89 -35.70
CA ARG A 177 -4.58 17.05 -35.56
C ARG A 177 -4.55 16.23 -34.28
N VAL A 178 -5.63 16.29 -33.52
CA VAL A 178 -5.92 15.33 -32.45
C VAL A 178 -6.64 14.14 -33.06
N VAL A 179 -6.34 12.95 -32.57
CA VAL A 179 -7.09 11.73 -32.92
C VAL A 179 -7.80 11.21 -31.68
N SER A 180 -9.04 10.75 -31.81
CA SER A 180 -9.77 10.15 -30.71
C SER A 180 -10.65 9.00 -31.20
N CYS A 181 -10.93 8.05 -30.31
CA CYS A 181 -11.97 7.04 -30.52
C CYS A 181 -13.32 7.45 -29.90
N ILE A 182 -13.37 8.64 -29.29
CA ILE A 182 -14.54 9.26 -28.71
C ILE A 182 -14.90 10.48 -29.54
N ALA A 183 -16.19 10.60 -29.85
CA ALA A 183 -16.67 11.71 -30.66
C ALA A 183 -16.37 13.07 -30.01
N PRO A 184 -15.88 14.08 -30.76
CA PRO A 184 -15.44 15.36 -30.20
C PRO A 184 -16.49 16.12 -29.41
N TYR A 185 -17.76 16.03 -29.80
CA TYR A 185 -18.88 16.65 -29.09
C TYR A 185 -19.13 16.12 -27.67
N LYS A 186 -18.43 15.04 -27.26
CA LYS A 186 -18.49 14.51 -25.89
C LYS A 186 -17.44 15.14 -24.95
N TRP A 187 -16.42 15.80 -25.48
CA TRP A 187 -15.30 16.33 -24.69
C TRP A 187 -14.82 17.73 -25.11
N ALA A 188 -15.30 18.24 -26.23
CA ALA A 188 -15.09 19.61 -26.71
C ALA A 188 -16.43 20.24 -27.12
N ASN A 189 -16.46 21.57 -27.21
CA ASN A 189 -17.63 22.31 -27.69
C ASN A 189 -17.78 22.13 -29.21
N CYS A 190 -18.38 21.02 -29.61
CA CYS A 190 -18.60 20.65 -31.00
C CYS A 190 -20.05 20.23 -31.24
N THR A 191 -20.53 20.46 -32.45
CA THR A 191 -21.81 19.96 -32.95
C THR A 191 -21.72 18.47 -33.27
N THR A 192 -22.87 17.80 -33.40
CA THR A 192 -22.98 16.39 -33.81
C THR A 192 -22.90 16.19 -35.33
N THR A 193 -22.98 17.27 -36.11
CA THR A 193 -22.76 17.24 -37.56
C THR A 193 -21.34 16.79 -37.84
N SER A 194 -21.18 15.71 -38.62
CA SER A 194 -19.88 15.11 -38.91
C SER A 194 -19.63 15.02 -40.41
N LEU A 195 -18.43 15.38 -40.85
CA LEU A 195 -17.92 14.94 -42.15
C LEU A 195 -17.32 13.53 -42.04
N THR A 196 -17.16 12.84 -43.17
CA THR A 196 -16.53 11.52 -43.24
C THR A 196 -15.37 11.54 -44.23
N ASP A 197 -14.19 11.09 -43.79
CA ASP A 197 -13.02 10.88 -44.65
C ASP A 197 -12.26 9.63 -44.19
N ASN A 198 -12.59 8.51 -44.82
CA ASN A 198 -12.01 7.20 -44.49
C ASN A 198 -10.53 7.07 -44.91
N ALA A 199 -10.00 7.95 -45.77
CA ALA A 199 -8.57 7.93 -46.12
C ALA A 199 -7.68 8.21 -44.90
N THR A 200 -8.24 8.80 -43.85
CA THR A 200 -7.54 9.16 -42.62
C THR A 200 -7.66 8.15 -41.48
N ALA A 201 -8.37 7.02 -41.69
CA ALA A 201 -8.62 6.02 -40.65
C ALA A 201 -7.31 5.54 -39.98
N GLU A 202 -6.28 5.33 -40.81
CA GLU A 202 -4.98 4.80 -40.39
C GLU A 202 -3.89 5.88 -40.22
N HIS A 203 -4.25 7.17 -40.32
CA HIS A 203 -3.31 8.25 -40.04
C HIS A 203 -2.92 8.25 -38.56
N SER A 204 -1.65 7.98 -38.28
CA SER A 204 -1.13 7.94 -36.92
C SER A 204 0.25 8.57 -36.80
N ALA A 205 0.78 8.55 -35.58
CA ALA A 205 2.11 9.01 -35.20
C ALA A 205 2.66 8.13 -34.06
N PRO A 206 3.98 7.94 -33.94
CA PRO A 206 4.58 7.08 -32.91
C PRO A 206 4.24 7.48 -31.47
N CYS A 207 3.84 8.74 -31.23
CA CYS A 207 3.43 9.24 -29.92
C CYS A 207 2.00 8.90 -29.52
N LEU A 208 1.20 8.33 -30.44
CA LEU A 208 -0.18 7.94 -30.16
C LEU A 208 -0.24 6.50 -29.61
N PRO A 209 -1.09 6.23 -28.60
CA PRO A 209 -1.32 4.88 -28.13
C PRO A 209 -1.96 4.01 -29.22
N ARG A 210 -1.51 2.77 -29.35
CA ARG A 210 -2.09 1.76 -30.24
C ARG A 210 -3.35 1.15 -29.63
N TRP A 211 -4.17 0.48 -30.43
CA TRP A 211 -5.29 -0.27 -29.89
C TRP A 211 -4.79 -1.44 -29.03
N SER A 212 -5.05 -1.37 -27.73
CA SER A 212 -4.60 -2.34 -26.73
C SER A 212 -5.62 -2.43 -25.59
N ALA A 213 -5.35 -3.26 -24.58
CA ALA A 213 -6.17 -3.30 -23.38
C ALA A 213 -6.24 -1.93 -22.67
N ILE A 214 -5.15 -1.15 -22.73
CA ILE A 214 -5.10 0.19 -22.15
C ILE A 214 -6.02 1.14 -22.90
N THR A 215 -5.95 1.17 -24.23
CA THR A 215 -6.81 2.06 -25.05
C THR A 215 -8.28 1.66 -24.94
N ARG A 216 -8.61 0.36 -24.89
CA ARG A 216 -9.96 -0.12 -24.59
C ARG A 216 -10.48 0.42 -23.25
N LYS A 217 -9.64 0.36 -22.21
CA LYS A 217 -9.98 0.90 -20.89
C LYS A 217 -10.17 2.41 -20.93
N TYR A 218 -9.30 3.15 -21.62
CA TYR A 218 -9.42 4.59 -21.78
C TYR A 218 -10.72 5.00 -22.48
N VAL A 219 -11.08 4.32 -23.58
CA VAL A 219 -12.35 4.54 -24.30
C VAL A 219 -13.55 4.22 -23.40
N ALA A 220 -13.51 3.12 -22.65
CA ALA A 220 -14.57 2.76 -21.72
C ALA A 220 -14.77 3.79 -20.59
N LEU A 221 -13.72 4.55 -20.22
CA LEU A 221 -13.80 5.64 -19.26
C LEU A 221 -14.30 6.97 -19.85
N GLY A 222 -14.51 7.04 -21.17
CA GLY A 222 -14.93 8.27 -21.87
C GLY A 222 -13.80 9.01 -22.61
N GLY A 223 -12.61 8.41 -22.71
CA GLY A 223 -11.47 8.97 -23.45
C GLY A 223 -11.04 10.34 -22.93
N GLU A 224 -10.95 11.32 -23.83
CA GLU A 224 -10.47 12.68 -23.51
C GLU A 224 -11.39 13.41 -22.52
N GLY A 225 -12.68 13.06 -22.50
CA GLY A 225 -13.65 13.58 -21.54
C GLY A 225 -13.66 12.85 -20.19
N SER A 226 -12.82 11.81 -20.02
CA SER A 226 -12.70 11.08 -18.76
C SER A 226 -11.92 11.90 -17.71
N PRO A 227 -12.00 11.52 -16.42
CA PRO A 227 -11.17 12.12 -15.37
C PRO A 227 -9.65 11.99 -15.57
N LEU A 228 -9.18 11.22 -16.56
CA LEU A 228 -7.77 11.12 -16.90
C LEU A 228 -7.28 12.28 -17.78
N GLY A 229 -8.18 12.91 -18.55
CA GLY A 229 -7.84 13.89 -19.58
C GLY A 229 -7.12 13.27 -20.78
N VAL A 230 -6.46 14.10 -21.58
CA VAL A 230 -5.83 13.64 -22.83
C VAL A 230 -4.56 12.81 -22.58
N SER A 231 -4.24 11.91 -23.52
CA SER A 231 -2.98 11.16 -23.49
C SER A 231 -1.76 12.08 -23.65
N THR A 232 -0.71 11.81 -22.87
CA THR A 232 0.56 12.56 -22.89
C THR A 232 1.69 11.81 -23.56
N GLY A 233 1.43 10.63 -24.12
CA GLY A 233 2.42 9.89 -24.91
C GLY A 233 2.00 8.47 -25.31
N PRO A 234 2.93 7.71 -25.89
CA PRO A 234 2.66 6.36 -26.36
C PRO A 234 2.61 5.35 -25.21
N GLU A 235 2.14 4.15 -25.53
CA GLU A 235 2.21 3.00 -24.63
C GLU A 235 3.65 2.52 -24.46
N ARG A 236 4.12 2.51 -23.22
CA ARG A 236 5.50 2.14 -22.85
C ARG A 236 5.51 0.87 -22.01
N ALA A 237 6.56 0.08 -22.15
CA ALA A 237 6.84 -0.99 -21.18
C ALA A 237 7.25 -0.37 -19.85
N VAL A 238 6.86 -1.01 -18.74
CA VAL A 238 7.29 -0.61 -17.40
C VAL A 238 8.79 -0.87 -17.18
N GLY A 239 9.35 -1.87 -17.89
CA GLY A 239 10.76 -2.25 -17.79
C GLY A 239 11.01 -3.45 -16.86
N ASP A 240 9.97 -4.00 -16.25
CA ASP A 240 10.00 -5.20 -15.39
C ASP A 240 9.66 -6.50 -16.14
N GLY A 241 9.41 -6.41 -17.45
CA GLY A 241 8.98 -7.54 -18.28
C GLY A 241 7.53 -8.01 -18.06
N ARG A 242 6.76 -7.36 -17.18
CA ARG A 242 5.40 -7.83 -16.79
C ARG A 242 4.27 -6.97 -17.32
N GLY A 243 4.52 -5.69 -17.63
CA GLY A 243 3.43 -4.78 -17.95
C GLY A 243 3.80 -3.55 -18.74
N ARG A 244 2.74 -2.82 -19.10
CA ARG A 244 2.78 -1.63 -19.96
C ARG A 244 1.92 -0.54 -19.36
N TYR A 245 2.16 0.71 -19.75
CA TYR A 245 1.40 1.84 -19.27
C TYR A 245 1.28 2.96 -20.31
N VAL A 246 0.24 3.77 -20.17
CA VAL A 246 0.07 5.07 -20.86
C VAL A 246 -0.17 6.14 -19.80
N THR A 247 0.46 7.29 -19.97
CA THR A 247 0.24 8.47 -19.11
C THR A 247 -0.78 9.40 -19.73
N TYR A 248 -1.60 9.99 -18.87
CA TYR A 248 -2.61 10.99 -19.20
C TYR A 248 -2.38 12.24 -18.33
N GLN A 249 -3.06 13.33 -18.63
CA GLN A 249 -2.90 14.60 -17.90
C GLN A 249 -3.11 14.46 -16.39
N HIS A 250 -4.09 13.67 -15.97
CA HIS A 250 -4.52 13.55 -14.56
C HIS A 250 -4.43 12.10 -14.04
N GLY A 251 -3.65 11.25 -14.71
CA GLY A 251 -3.48 9.86 -14.29
C GLY A 251 -2.64 9.01 -15.22
N ALA A 252 -2.74 7.71 -15.06
CA ALA A 252 -2.15 6.71 -15.94
C ALA A 252 -3.04 5.47 -15.96
N ILE A 253 -2.97 4.71 -17.05
CA ILE A 253 -3.54 3.36 -17.10
C ILE A 253 -2.37 2.39 -17.18
N TYR A 254 -2.35 1.45 -16.25
CA TYR A 254 -1.36 0.36 -16.19
C TYR A 254 -2.04 -0.94 -16.59
N TRP A 255 -1.31 -1.78 -17.31
CA TRP A 255 -1.74 -3.12 -17.68
C TRP A 255 -0.69 -4.14 -17.29
N SER A 256 -1.13 -5.26 -16.74
CA SER A 256 -0.35 -6.50 -16.61
C SER A 256 -1.22 -7.69 -17.03
N SER A 257 -0.59 -8.83 -17.33
CA SER A 257 -1.31 -10.07 -17.62
C SER A 257 -2.17 -10.54 -16.44
N ALA A 258 -1.75 -10.26 -15.20
CA ALA A 258 -2.44 -10.69 -13.99
C ALA A 258 -3.65 -9.81 -13.64
N THR A 259 -3.56 -8.49 -13.82
CA THR A 259 -4.57 -7.54 -13.32
C THR A 259 -5.42 -6.89 -14.40
N GLY A 260 -5.03 -7.01 -15.67
CA GLY A 260 -5.65 -6.29 -16.78
C GLY A 260 -5.36 -4.78 -16.74
N ALA A 261 -6.08 -4.00 -17.54
CA ALA A 261 -5.87 -2.55 -17.64
C ALA A 261 -6.65 -1.80 -16.55
N ARG A 262 -5.95 -1.08 -15.67
CA ARG A 262 -6.50 -0.37 -14.51
C ARG A 262 -6.05 1.08 -14.51
N ALA A 263 -6.98 1.99 -14.28
CA ALA A 263 -6.71 3.43 -14.24
C ALA A 263 -6.34 3.86 -12.82
N VAL A 264 -5.24 4.59 -12.67
CA VAL A 264 -4.82 5.26 -11.43
C VAL A 264 -4.87 6.76 -11.70
N ARG A 265 -5.65 7.49 -10.91
CA ARG A 265 -6.01 8.90 -11.16
C ARG A 265 -5.97 9.74 -9.88
N SER A 266 -6.24 11.03 -10.00
CA SER A 266 -6.40 11.96 -8.87
C SER A 266 -5.14 11.98 -7.98
N THR A 267 -5.23 12.12 -6.66
CA THR A 267 -4.06 12.11 -5.77
C THR A 267 -3.36 10.74 -5.72
N ALA A 268 -4.07 9.64 -6.03
CA ALA A 268 -3.51 8.29 -6.01
C ALA A 268 -2.32 8.11 -6.96
N ILE A 269 -2.34 8.71 -8.16
CA ILE A 269 -1.24 8.55 -9.12
C ILE A 269 0.05 9.20 -8.62
N THR A 270 -0.05 10.32 -7.90
CA THR A 270 1.10 11.01 -7.33
C THR A 270 1.75 10.13 -6.26
N TRP A 271 0.95 9.63 -5.31
CA TRP A 271 1.39 8.69 -4.28
C TRP A 271 1.99 7.42 -4.87
N TYR A 272 1.29 6.80 -5.82
CA TYR A 272 1.75 5.57 -6.45
C TYR A 272 3.10 5.75 -7.15
N ARG A 273 3.33 6.89 -7.83
CA ARG A 273 4.63 7.19 -8.46
C ARG A 273 5.74 7.43 -7.44
N GLN A 274 5.46 8.14 -6.35
CA GLN A 274 6.43 8.37 -5.26
C GLN A 274 6.89 7.05 -4.63
N LEU A 275 6.02 6.05 -4.59
CA LEU A 275 6.33 4.72 -4.09
C LEU A 275 6.97 3.79 -5.13
N GLY A 276 7.41 4.31 -6.28
CA GLY A 276 8.09 3.54 -7.33
C GLY A 276 7.15 2.91 -8.36
N GLY A 277 5.84 3.20 -8.32
CA GLY A 277 4.87 2.70 -9.28
C GLY A 277 4.82 1.15 -9.31
N PRO A 278 4.71 0.53 -10.51
CA PRO A 278 4.57 -0.93 -10.59
C PRO A 278 5.81 -1.72 -10.16
N GLN A 279 6.98 -1.07 -10.11
CA GLN A 279 8.22 -1.67 -9.59
C GLN A 279 8.38 -1.47 -8.08
N GLY A 280 7.50 -0.66 -7.48
CA GLY A 280 7.48 -0.37 -6.06
C GLY A 280 6.76 -1.41 -5.20
N VAL A 281 6.60 -1.09 -3.92
CA VAL A 281 5.99 -1.97 -2.91
C VAL A 281 4.53 -2.33 -3.21
N LEU A 282 3.79 -1.41 -3.84
CA LEU A 282 2.39 -1.64 -4.18
C LEU A 282 2.21 -2.51 -5.43
N ARG A 283 3.20 -2.57 -6.33
CA ARG A 283 3.12 -3.28 -7.62
C ARG A 283 1.91 -2.83 -8.46
N TYR A 284 1.44 -3.64 -9.42
CA TYR A 284 0.39 -3.23 -10.35
C TYR A 284 -0.95 -2.94 -9.65
N PRO A 285 -1.76 -1.99 -10.16
CA PRO A 285 -3.12 -1.83 -9.68
C PRO A 285 -3.93 -3.09 -10.02
N SER A 286 -4.69 -3.58 -9.04
CA SER A 286 -5.54 -4.76 -9.15
C SER A 286 -7.02 -4.40 -9.30
N SER A 287 -7.41 -3.19 -8.91
CA SER A 287 -8.73 -2.61 -9.15
C SER A 287 -8.64 -1.21 -9.74
N ASP A 288 -9.77 -0.74 -10.29
CA ASP A 288 -9.96 0.70 -10.45
C ASP A 288 -10.26 1.34 -9.09
N MET A 289 -10.12 2.65 -9.02
CA MET A 289 -10.50 3.45 -7.86
C MET A 289 -12.03 3.40 -7.68
N VAL A 290 -12.47 3.07 -6.47
CA VAL A 290 -13.89 3.02 -6.08
C VAL A 290 -14.15 3.91 -4.87
N THR A 291 -15.37 4.40 -4.74
CA THR A 291 -15.81 5.12 -3.53
C THR A 291 -15.74 4.16 -2.33
N ALA A 292 -15.28 4.68 -1.19
CA ALA A 292 -15.29 3.93 0.06
C ALA A 292 -16.73 3.63 0.52
N ARG A 293 -16.92 2.62 1.35
CA ARG A 293 -18.25 2.12 1.77
C ARG A 293 -19.05 3.13 2.58
N ASP A 294 -18.38 4.06 3.24
CA ASP A 294 -19.02 5.14 4.00
C ASP A 294 -19.39 6.35 3.11
N GLY A 295 -19.05 6.32 1.82
CA GLY A 295 -19.31 7.39 0.87
C GLY A 295 -18.44 8.64 1.02
N LYS A 296 -17.47 8.65 1.96
CA LYS A 296 -16.68 9.85 2.29
C LYS A 296 -15.33 9.88 1.61
N GLY A 297 -14.76 8.71 1.34
CA GLY A 297 -13.44 8.55 0.77
C GLY A 297 -13.43 7.76 -0.54
N TRP A 298 -12.24 7.36 -0.96
CA TRP A 298 -12.05 6.40 -2.03
C TRP A 298 -10.92 5.44 -1.69
N ILE A 299 -10.96 4.26 -2.31
CA ILE A 299 -9.93 3.24 -2.19
C ILE A 299 -9.59 2.69 -3.56
N GLN A 300 -8.30 2.43 -3.78
CA GLN A 300 -7.80 1.71 -4.94
C GLN A 300 -6.88 0.57 -4.50
N LEU A 301 -7.10 -0.62 -5.07
CA LEU A 301 -6.35 -1.82 -4.73
C LEU A 301 -5.20 -2.04 -5.70
N PHE A 302 -4.11 -2.56 -5.15
CA PHE A 302 -2.89 -2.94 -5.84
C PHE A 302 -2.50 -4.37 -5.42
N GLU A 303 -1.60 -5.03 -6.15
CA GLU A 303 -1.18 -6.39 -5.76
C GLU A 303 -0.51 -6.40 -4.35
N GLY A 304 0.20 -5.32 -4.00
CA GLY A 304 0.94 -5.17 -2.75
C GLY A 304 0.19 -4.44 -1.62
N GLY A 305 -1.09 -4.09 -1.81
CA GLY A 305 -1.86 -3.36 -0.80
C GLY A 305 -2.97 -2.48 -1.36
N ALA A 306 -3.20 -1.34 -0.73
CA ALA A 306 -4.18 -0.36 -1.16
C ALA A 306 -3.67 1.07 -0.97
N ILE A 307 -4.20 1.99 -1.77
CA ILE A 307 -4.14 3.44 -1.47
C ILE A 307 -5.57 3.86 -1.17
N THR A 308 -5.76 4.59 -0.07
CA THR A 308 -7.07 5.08 0.34
C THR A 308 -6.96 6.53 0.80
N ASP A 309 -8.03 7.29 0.64
CA ASP A 309 -8.12 8.67 1.08
C ASP A 309 -9.41 8.85 1.87
N SER A 310 -9.35 9.68 2.91
CA SER A 310 -10.54 10.16 3.61
C SER A 310 -10.42 11.66 3.89
N PRO A 311 -11.55 12.39 3.96
CA PRO A 311 -11.55 13.80 4.30
C PRO A 311 -10.91 14.11 5.66
N GLN A 312 -10.84 13.12 6.55
CA GLN A 312 -10.32 13.25 7.90
C GLN A 312 -8.83 12.88 8.04
N THR A 313 -8.28 12.08 7.13
CA THR A 313 -6.95 11.46 7.31
C THR A 313 -5.98 11.72 6.17
N ALA A 314 -6.40 12.37 5.08
CA ALA A 314 -5.62 12.45 3.83
C ALA A 314 -5.34 11.06 3.20
N THR A 315 -4.58 11.07 2.10
CA THR A 315 -4.28 9.87 1.31
C THR A 315 -3.17 9.09 1.97
N HIS A 316 -3.41 7.80 2.20
CA HIS A 316 -2.47 6.88 2.83
C HIS A 316 -2.38 5.55 2.10
N THR A 317 -1.24 4.88 2.25
CA THR A 317 -1.09 3.50 1.78
C THR A 317 -1.30 2.49 2.89
N VAL A 318 -1.86 1.34 2.55
CA VAL A 318 -2.07 0.22 3.46
C VAL A 318 -1.39 -0.99 2.85
N SER A 319 -0.40 -1.54 3.56
CA SER A 319 0.32 -2.74 3.09
C SER A 319 -0.62 -3.94 2.92
N LEU A 320 -0.27 -4.93 2.11
CA LEU A 320 -1.11 -6.11 1.90
C LEU A 320 -1.46 -6.84 3.22
N ALA A 321 -0.50 -6.97 4.14
CA ALA A 321 -0.74 -7.64 5.42
C ALA A 321 -1.74 -6.85 6.28
N SER A 322 -1.52 -5.55 6.44
CA SER A 322 -2.43 -4.67 7.15
C SER A 322 -3.81 -4.59 6.48
N TYR A 323 -3.84 -4.60 5.15
CA TYR A 323 -5.07 -4.56 4.36
C TYR A 323 -5.94 -5.79 4.58
N ARG A 324 -5.35 -7.00 4.70
CA ARG A 324 -6.10 -8.23 5.01
C ARG A 324 -6.79 -8.13 6.37
N THR A 325 -6.09 -7.68 7.40
CA THR A 325 -6.65 -7.44 8.73
C THR A 325 -7.73 -6.36 8.69
N TRP A 326 -7.47 -5.27 7.98
CA TRP A 326 -8.42 -4.18 7.82
C TRP A 326 -9.73 -4.66 7.17
N VAL A 327 -9.65 -5.45 6.09
CA VAL A 327 -10.80 -6.11 5.46
C VAL A 327 -11.57 -6.97 6.44
N ALA A 328 -10.88 -7.84 7.18
CA ALA A 328 -11.50 -8.75 8.15
C ALA A 328 -12.24 -8.02 9.29
N THR A 329 -11.83 -6.79 9.59
CA THR A 329 -12.46 -5.95 10.64
C THR A 329 -13.53 -4.99 10.13
N GLY A 330 -13.89 -5.04 8.84
CA GLY A 330 -14.92 -4.18 8.23
C GLY A 330 -14.39 -2.96 7.45
N ARG A 331 -13.08 -2.81 7.32
CA ARG A 331 -12.38 -1.65 6.71
C ARG A 331 -12.76 -0.31 7.38
N GLU A 332 -13.02 0.73 6.60
CA GLU A 332 -13.29 2.10 7.05
C GLU A 332 -14.54 2.22 7.94
N THR A 333 -15.56 1.38 7.72
CA THR A 333 -16.75 1.32 8.59
C THR A 333 -16.55 0.42 9.80
N GLY A 334 -15.45 -0.33 9.84
CA GLY A 334 -15.12 -1.35 10.81
C GLY A 334 -14.36 -0.87 12.03
N GLN A 335 -13.83 -1.81 12.82
CA GLN A 335 -13.21 -1.52 14.13
C GLN A 335 -12.01 -0.56 14.07
N LEU A 336 -11.27 -0.55 12.95
CA LEU A 336 -10.06 0.27 12.78
C LEU A 336 -10.34 1.69 12.25
N GLY A 337 -11.33 1.87 11.37
CA GLY A 337 -11.51 3.14 10.64
C GLY A 337 -10.46 3.31 9.52
N TYR A 338 -10.23 4.53 9.04
CA TYR A 338 -9.21 4.82 8.02
C TYR A 338 -7.78 4.78 8.61
N PRO A 339 -6.75 4.48 7.79
CA PRO A 339 -5.36 4.70 8.17
C PRO A 339 -5.10 6.19 8.45
N VAL A 340 -4.23 6.49 9.41
CA VAL A 340 -3.87 7.87 9.81
C VAL A 340 -2.37 8.18 9.69
N ALA A 341 -1.58 7.16 9.36
CA ALA A 341 -0.14 7.26 9.18
C ALA A 341 0.30 6.14 8.23
N GLU A 342 1.42 6.34 7.53
CA GLU A 342 2.07 5.28 6.77
C GLU A 342 2.59 4.17 7.69
N ARG A 343 2.81 2.98 7.11
CA ARG A 343 3.40 1.85 7.82
C ARG A 343 4.87 2.15 8.13
N VAL A 344 5.28 1.97 9.37
CA VAL A 344 6.67 2.21 9.82
C VAL A 344 7.28 0.95 10.41
N MET A 345 8.60 0.79 10.22
CA MET A 345 9.38 -0.30 10.81
C MET A 345 10.03 0.21 12.09
N GLY A 346 9.78 -0.48 13.20
CA GLY A 346 10.43 -0.26 14.47
C GLY A 346 11.67 -1.15 14.67
N PRO A 347 12.34 -1.00 15.83
CA PRO A 347 13.40 -1.90 16.28
C PRO A 347 12.94 -3.36 16.23
N GLY A 348 13.85 -4.31 15.99
CA GLY A 348 13.50 -5.75 15.99
C GLY A 348 12.70 -6.23 14.78
N GLY A 349 12.43 -5.38 13.78
CA GLY A 349 11.73 -5.77 12.55
C GLY A 349 10.19 -5.78 12.66
N TYR A 350 9.65 -5.21 13.74
CA TYR A 350 8.21 -5.00 13.88
C TYR A 350 7.76 -3.90 12.93
N TRP A 351 6.66 -4.13 12.23
CA TRP A 351 5.99 -3.11 11.46
C TRP A 351 4.70 -2.72 12.15
N ILE A 352 4.35 -1.43 12.11
CA ILE A 352 3.07 -0.95 12.61
C ILE A 352 2.45 0.05 11.64
N GLN A 353 1.13 -0.04 11.50
CA GLN A 353 0.32 0.96 10.82
C GLN A 353 -0.83 1.39 11.71
N HIS A 354 -0.93 2.70 11.94
CA HIS A 354 -1.98 3.30 12.73
C HIS A 354 -3.23 3.61 11.90
N PHE A 355 -4.37 3.40 12.52
CA PHE A 355 -5.70 3.71 12.04
C PHE A 355 -6.42 4.61 13.05
N GLN A 356 -7.54 5.21 12.65
CA GLN A 356 -8.30 6.13 13.49
C GLN A 356 -8.66 5.56 14.88
N ARG A 357 -8.94 4.25 14.96
CA ARG A 357 -9.44 3.58 16.17
C ARG A 357 -8.61 2.35 16.57
N GLY A 358 -7.40 2.23 16.05
CA GLY A 358 -6.53 1.10 16.36
C GLY A 358 -5.20 1.12 15.62
N ALA A 359 -4.46 0.04 15.74
CA ALA A 359 -3.25 -0.21 14.98
C ALA A 359 -3.19 -1.67 14.55
N VAL A 360 -2.52 -1.91 13.43
CA VAL A 360 -2.18 -3.25 12.95
C VAL A 360 -0.66 -3.37 12.95
N ALA A 361 -0.16 -4.42 13.59
CA ALA A 361 1.26 -4.73 13.63
C ALA A 361 1.57 -6.06 12.93
N ASP A 362 2.67 -6.10 12.19
CA ASP A 362 3.27 -7.33 11.69
C ASP A 362 4.55 -7.56 12.47
N THR A 363 4.67 -8.73 13.09
CA THR A 363 5.81 -9.07 13.92
C THR A 363 6.57 -10.26 13.32
N PRO A 364 7.89 -10.37 13.52
CA PRO A 364 8.62 -11.58 13.13
C PRO A 364 8.20 -12.83 13.93
N HIS A 365 7.57 -12.63 15.09
CA HIS A 365 7.34 -13.65 16.11
C HIS A 365 5.88 -14.11 16.19
N SER A 366 4.96 -13.45 15.48
CA SER A 366 3.52 -13.75 15.52
C SER A 366 2.83 -13.40 14.19
N VAL A 367 1.57 -13.81 14.08
CA VAL A 367 0.70 -13.41 12.96
C VAL A 367 0.47 -11.90 12.97
N THR A 368 0.01 -11.32 11.85
CA THR A 368 -0.46 -9.92 11.82
C THR A 368 -1.51 -9.70 12.91
N CYS A 369 -1.18 -8.88 13.89
CA CYS A 369 -2.01 -8.61 15.06
C CYS A 369 -2.64 -7.22 14.99
N ARG A 370 -3.79 -7.06 15.66
CA ARG A 370 -4.45 -5.76 15.81
C ARG A 370 -4.72 -5.44 17.27
N VAL A 371 -4.65 -4.16 17.57
CA VAL A 371 -5.11 -3.56 18.82
C VAL A 371 -6.12 -2.47 18.46
N THR A 372 -7.34 -2.54 19.01
CA THR A 372 -8.47 -1.68 18.61
C THR A 372 -9.25 -1.21 19.83
N GLY A 373 -10.12 -0.22 19.64
CA GLY A 373 -11.13 0.15 20.64
C GLY A 373 -10.51 0.58 21.98
N TRP A 374 -11.09 0.08 23.08
CA TRP A 374 -10.63 0.44 24.42
C TRP A 374 -9.20 -0.02 24.72
N GLN A 375 -8.81 -1.20 24.22
CA GLN A 375 -7.46 -1.72 24.37
C GLN A 375 -6.43 -0.82 23.69
N TYR A 376 -6.77 -0.28 22.52
CA TYR A 376 -5.93 0.70 21.84
C TYR A 376 -5.78 1.98 22.66
N THR A 377 -6.87 2.49 23.23
CA THR A 377 -6.83 3.66 24.12
C THR A 377 -5.90 3.43 25.32
N GLN A 378 -6.01 2.28 25.99
CA GLN A 378 -5.13 1.95 27.12
C GLN A 378 -3.68 1.78 26.67
N TRP A 379 -3.43 1.03 25.60
CA TRP A 379 -2.08 0.85 25.06
C TRP A 379 -1.42 2.19 24.71
N ARG A 380 -2.14 3.12 24.05
CA ARG A 380 -1.65 4.48 23.75
C ARG A 380 -1.42 5.32 25.00
N LYS A 381 -2.26 5.20 26.03
CA LYS A 381 -2.06 5.86 27.35
C LYS A 381 -0.74 5.42 28.00
N HIS A 382 -0.31 4.18 27.77
CA HIS A 382 0.94 3.63 28.29
C HIS A 382 2.13 3.78 27.33
N GLY A 383 2.08 4.74 26.39
CA GLY A 383 3.19 5.04 25.47
C GLY A 383 3.19 4.25 24.17
N GLY A 384 2.20 3.38 23.96
CA GLY A 384 2.06 2.58 22.76
C GLY A 384 3.29 1.72 22.48
N GLU A 385 3.71 1.71 21.22
CA GLU A 385 4.85 0.98 20.69
C GLU A 385 6.20 1.46 21.25
N HIS A 386 6.24 2.67 21.80
CA HIS A 386 7.40 3.25 22.48
C HIS A 386 7.34 3.09 24.00
N GLY A 387 6.24 2.55 24.52
CA GLY A 387 5.99 2.32 25.93
C GLY A 387 6.52 0.97 26.39
N GLY A 388 6.37 0.72 27.70
CA GLY A 388 6.85 -0.49 28.35
C GLY A 388 6.16 -1.80 27.95
N LEU A 389 5.03 -1.71 27.25
CA LEU A 389 4.35 -2.88 26.67
C LEU A 389 4.99 -3.32 25.34
N GLY A 390 5.51 -2.37 24.56
CA GLY A 390 6.00 -2.62 23.20
C GLY A 390 4.87 -2.87 22.19
N TYR A 391 5.19 -3.62 21.13
CA TYR A 391 4.27 -3.91 20.03
C TYR A 391 3.22 -4.97 20.41
N PRO A 392 2.00 -4.92 19.86
CA PRO A 392 1.02 -5.98 20.05
C PRO A 392 1.48 -7.27 19.35
N VAL A 393 1.48 -8.39 20.08
CA VAL A 393 1.94 -9.71 19.58
C VAL A 393 0.83 -10.75 19.51
N SER A 394 -0.36 -10.44 20.04
CA SER A 394 -1.59 -11.22 19.84
C SER A 394 -2.73 -10.32 19.37
N ASN A 395 -3.81 -10.93 18.89
CA ASN A 395 -5.13 -10.30 18.87
C ASN A 395 -5.78 -10.39 20.27
N LEU A 396 -6.93 -9.72 20.45
CA LEU A 396 -7.72 -9.80 21.67
C LEU A 396 -8.22 -11.23 21.89
N VAL A 397 -7.94 -11.79 23.07
CA VAL A 397 -8.50 -13.05 23.54
C VAL A 397 -9.59 -12.73 24.55
N VAL A 398 -10.79 -13.26 24.33
CA VAL A 398 -11.94 -13.09 25.22
C VAL A 398 -12.28 -14.43 25.83
N ASP A 399 -12.39 -14.48 27.15
CA ASP A 399 -12.78 -15.65 27.94
C ASP A 399 -13.96 -15.28 28.85
N GLY A 400 -15.17 -15.62 28.40
CA GLY A 400 -16.41 -15.16 29.03
C GLY A 400 -16.48 -13.63 29.08
N SER A 401 -16.48 -13.08 30.29
CA SER A 401 -16.48 -11.64 30.56
C SER A 401 -15.09 -11.04 30.80
N LYS A 402 -14.03 -11.85 30.70
CA LYS A 402 -12.63 -11.42 30.86
C LYS A 402 -11.99 -11.29 29.49
N TRP A 403 -10.97 -10.44 29.38
CA TRP A 403 -10.18 -10.38 28.15
C TRP A 403 -8.70 -10.14 28.42
N LEU A 404 -7.88 -10.56 27.46
CA LEU A 404 -6.43 -10.45 27.49
C LEU A 404 -5.91 -10.05 26.11
N GLN A 405 -4.97 -9.11 26.07
CA GLN A 405 -4.19 -8.78 24.89
C GLN A 405 -2.71 -8.79 25.25
N LEU A 406 -1.92 -9.57 24.50
CA LEU A 406 -0.48 -9.67 24.69
C LEU A 406 0.29 -8.67 23.83
N PHE A 407 1.34 -8.15 24.43
CA PHE A 407 2.33 -7.26 23.84
C PHE A 407 3.73 -7.84 24.06
N GLU A 408 4.71 -7.29 23.37
CA GLU A 408 6.10 -7.77 23.36
C GLU A 408 6.68 -7.95 24.77
N HIS A 409 6.38 -7.01 25.67
CA HIS A 409 6.94 -6.97 27.03
C HIS A 409 5.86 -6.93 28.11
N GLY A 410 4.62 -7.26 27.77
CA GLY A 410 3.52 -7.19 28.73
C GLY A 410 2.16 -7.63 28.20
N ALA A 411 1.14 -7.34 28.99
CA ALA A 411 -0.24 -7.62 28.69
C ALA A 411 -1.16 -6.52 29.23
N LEU A 412 -2.26 -6.31 28.50
CA LEU A 412 -3.45 -5.66 29.03
C LEU A 412 -4.48 -6.75 29.30
N ALA A 413 -5.09 -6.72 30.48
CA ALA A 413 -6.12 -7.67 30.84
C ALA A 413 -7.22 -7.00 31.64
N ASP A 414 -8.42 -7.57 31.61
CA ASP A 414 -9.59 -6.98 32.23
C ASP A 414 -10.54 -8.08 32.71
N THR A 415 -11.19 -7.82 33.83
CA THR A 415 -12.15 -8.70 34.49
C THR A 415 -13.34 -7.86 34.96
N PRO A 416 -14.52 -8.45 35.17
CA PRO A 416 -15.66 -7.71 35.75
C PRO A 416 -15.38 -7.04 37.09
N SER A 417 -14.38 -7.55 37.82
CA SER A 417 -13.94 -7.07 39.13
C SER A 417 -12.83 -6.02 39.08
N SER A 418 -12.30 -5.69 37.91
CA SER A 418 -11.16 -4.78 37.78
C SER A 418 -11.41 -3.71 36.72
N THR A 419 -10.62 -2.64 36.77
CA THR A 419 -10.38 -1.85 35.55
C THR A 419 -9.41 -2.63 34.65
N THR A 420 -9.19 -2.16 33.42
CA THR A 420 -8.12 -2.72 32.58
C THR A 420 -6.78 -2.60 33.30
N CYS A 421 -6.20 -3.74 33.65
CA CYS A 421 -4.93 -3.84 34.36
C CYS A 421 -3.78 -3.98 33.38
N VAL A 422 -2.64 -3.37 33.72
CA VAL A 422 -1.39 -3.48 32.96
C VAL A 422 -0.39 -4.35 33.71
N VAL A 423 0.12 -5.39 33.05
CA VAL A 423 1.18 -6.26 33.57
C VAL A 423 2.35 -6.22 32.57
N TRP A 424 3.51 -5.70 32.96
CA TRP A 424 4.64 -5.48 32.04
C TRP A 424 5.99 -5.76 32.70
N ALA A 425 7.10 -5.71 31.97
CA ALA A 425 8.45 -5.86 32.51
C ALA A 425 8.62 -7.10 33.43
N TRP A 426 9.23 -6.94 34.61
CA TRP A 426 9.58 -8.03 35.52
C TRP A 426 8.34 -8.77 36.05
N GLN A 427 7.26 -8.06 36.35
CA GLN A 427 6.00 -8.69 36.78
C GLN A 427 5.38 -9.54 35.67
N PHE A 428 5.45 -9.09 34.41
CA PHE A 428 5.00 -9.90 33.27
C PHE A 428 5.85 -11.15 33.06
N GLY A 429 7.17 -11.05 33.24
CA GLY A 429 8.07 -12.20 33.20
C GLY A 429 7.69 -13.26 34.23
N ARG A 430 7.42 -12.84 35.48
CA ARG A 430 7.01 -13.77 36.55
C ARG A 430 5.62 -14.36 36.32
N TRP A 431 4.63 -13.54 35.98
CA TRP A 431 3.28 -14.03 35.67
C TRP A 431 3.28 -14.98 34.47
N SER A 432 4.11 -14.70 33.46
CA SER A 432 4.31 -15.59 32.31
C SER A 432 4.91 -16.94 32.68
N ALA A 433 5.92 -16.97 33.55
CA ALA A 433 6.50 -18.21 34.07
C ALA A 433 5.52 -19.05 34.89
N LEU A 434 4.50 -18.42 35.48
CA LEU A 434 3.46 -19.07 36.28
C LEU A 434 2.24 -19.52 35.47
N GLY A 435 2.25 -19.35 34.13
CA GLY A 435 1.14 -19.78 33.25
C GLY A 435 0.12 -18.69 32.92
N ARG A 436 0.39 -17.43 33.26
CA ARG A 436 -0.49 -16.26 33.05
C ARG A 436 -1.93 -16.50 33.54
N GLU A 437 -2.92 -16.20 32.70
CA GLU A 437 -4.34 -16.22 33.02
C GLU A 437 -4.86 -17.63 33.33
N LYS A 438 -4.16 -18.67 32.86
CA LYS A 438 -4.44 -20.08 33.14
C LYS A 438 -3.57 -20.64 34.27
N GLY A 439 -2.70 -19.80 34.82
CA GLY A 439 -1.76 -20.13 35.87
C GLY A 439 -2.36 -20.04 37.26
N VAL A 440 -1.53 -20.29 38.27
CA VAL A 440 -1.93 -20.29 39.69
C VAL A 440 -2.40 -18.94 40.22
N LEU A 441 -2.11 -17.84 39.52
CA LEU A 441 -2.51 -16.49 39.91
C LEU A 441 -3.84 -16.06 39.26
N GLY A 442 -4.20 -16.60 38.09
CA GLY A 442 -5.33 -16.13 37.30
C GLY A 442 -5.11 -14.75 36.66
N TYR A 443 -6.20 -14.02 36.41
CA TYR A 443 -6.16 -12.67 35.83
C TYR A 443 -5.69 -11.62 36.85
N PRO A 444 -5.02 -10.53 36.42
CA PRO A 444 -4.77 -9.39 37.29
C PRO A 444 -6.08 -8.68 37.65
N VAL A 445 -6.20 -8.26 38.91
CA VAL A 445 -7.36 -7.51 39.43
C VAL A 445 -7.00 -6.12 39.93
N SER A 446 -5.72 -5.75 39.90
CA SER A 446 -5.26 -4.39 40.16
C SER A 446 -4.15 -3.97 39.21
N ASP A 447 -4.01 -2.67 39.02
CA ASP A 447 -2.74 -2.10 38.55
C ASP A 447 -1.64 -2.24 39.60
N LEU A 448 -0.41 -1.95 39.19
CA LEU A 448 0.77 -1.93 40.07
C LEU A 448 0.61 -0.88 41.17
N GLN A 449 0.68 -1.33 42.42
CA GLN A 449 0.65 -0.49 43.61
C GLN A 449 2.09 -0.30 44.10
N VAL A 450 2.59 0.93 44.11
CA VAL A 450 3.97 1.24 44.51
C VAL A 450 3.96 1.95 45.86
N SER A 451 4.80 1.50 46.80
CA SER A 451 5.01 2.10 48.11
C SER A 451 6.51 2.14 48.43
N GLY A 452 7.11 3.33 48.25
CA GLY A 452 8.56 3.49 48.37
C GLY A 452 9.30 2.64 47.35
N SER A 453 10.19 1.76 47.83
CA SER A 453 10.95 0.79 47.02
C SER A 453 10.26 -0.56 46.87
N SER A 454 9.02 -0.71 47.36
CA SER A 454 8.25 -1.95 47.27
C SER A 454 7.07 -1.77 46.33
N TRP A 455 6.64 -2.85 45.71
CA TRP A 455 5.42 -2.85 44.90
C TRP A 455 4.64 -4.14 45.05
N LEU A 456 3.33 -4.04 44.78
CA LEU A 456 2.36 -5.13 44.83
C LEU A 456 1.46 -5.07 43.61
N GLN A 457 1.17 -6.21 43.01
CA GLN A 457 0.10 -6.34 42.02
C GLN A 457 -0.78 -7.55 42.38
N LEU A 458 -2.08 -7.33 42.42
CA LEU A 458 -3.06 -8.33 42.81
C LEU A 458 -3.60 -9.08 41.58
N PHE A 459 -3.86 -10.35 41.79
CA PHE A 459 -4.49 -11.26 40.86
C PHE A 459 -5.67 -11.97 41.56
N GLU A 460 -6.50 -12.68 40.79
CA GLU A 460 -7.68 -13.38 41.28
C GLU A 460 -7.36 -14.34 42.44
N ASP A 461 -6.32 -15.16 42.28
CA ASP A 461 -5.93 -16.19 43.25
C ASP A 461 -4.51 -16.02 43.81
N GLY A 462 -3.93 -14.82 43.66
CA GLY A 462 -2.62 -14.53 44.22
C GLY A 462 -2.18 -13.08 44.08
N ALA A 463 -0.91 -12.84 44.41
CA ALA A 463 -0.27 -11.54 44.23
C ALA A 463 1.19 -11.71 43.82
N LEU A 464 1.68 -10.74 43.05
CA LEU A 464 3.10 -10.52 42.81
C LEU A 464 3.58 -9.34 43.63
N ALA A 465 4.75 -9.44 44.24
CA ALA A 465 5.35 -8.34 44.96
C ALA A 465 6.87 -8.35 44.86
N ASP A 466 7.46 -7.21 45.12
CA ASP A 466 8.91 -6.98 45.20
C ASP A 466 9.16 -5.93 46.28
N THR A 467 10.30 -6.02 46.93
CA THR A 467 10.74 -5.10 47.99
C THR A 467 12.22 -4.82 47.81
N ALA A 468 12.76 -3.79 48.48
CA ALA A 468 14.22 -3.56 48.46
C ALA A 468 15.06 -4.77 48.92
N SER A 469 14.46 -5.73 49.61
CA SER A 469 15.10 -6.94 50.14
C SER A 469 14.76 -8.22 49.38
N SER A 470 13.94 -8.17 48.33
CA SER A 470 13.51 -9.36 47.58
C SER A 470 13.40 -9.10 46.08
N ALA A 471 13.70 -10.10 45.26
CA ALA A 471 13.32 -10.05 43.84
C ALA A 471 11.83 -10.38 43.68
N THR A 472 11.20 -9.92 42.59
CA THR A 472 9.82 -10.26 42.20
C THR A 472 9.42 -11.68 42.59
N THR A 473 8.61 -11.78 43.64
CA THR A 473 8.07 -13.01 44.19
C THR A 473 6.56 -13.06 44.08
N HIS A 474 5.96 -14.18 44.50
CA HIS A 474 4.54 -14.44 44.41
C HIS A 474 4.04 -15.15 45.66
N VAL A 475 2.77 -14.93 45.97
CA VAL A 475 1.98 -15.67 46.96
C VAL A 475 0.65 -16.04 46.34
N PHE A 476 0.18 -17.28 46.51
CA PHE A 476 -1.05 -17.77 45.87
C PHE A 476 -1.78 -18.78 46.76
N GLY A 477 -2.97 -19.21 46.34
CA GLY A 477 -3.70 -20.29 46.99
C GLY A 477 -4.03 -20.03 48.47
N PRO A 478 -3.94 -21.05 49.36
CA PRO A 478 -4.25 -20.89 50.78
C PRO A 478 -3.44 -19.79 51.46
N ALA A 479 -2.13 -19.68 51.15
CA ALA A 479 -1.28 -18.65 51.73
C ALA A 479 -1.73 -17.24 51.35
N TYR A 480 -2.14 -17.03 50.10
CA TYR A 480 -2.67 -15.74 49.66
C TYR A 480 -3.97 -15.38 50.36
N ARG A 481 -4.92 -16.31 50.46
CA ARG A 481 -6.19 -16.08 51.17
C ARG A 481 -5.96 -15.75 52.64
N ARG A 482 -5.01 -16.43 53.29
CA ARG A 482 -4.63 -16.15 54.67
C ARG A 482 -3.97 -14.78 54.81
N TRP A 483 -3.02 -14.45 53.95
CA TRP A 483 -2.36 -13.14 53.93
C TRP A 483 -3.34 -12.00 53.68
N LEU A 484 -4.33 -12.20 52.80
CA LEU A 484 -5.42 -11.27 52.56
C LEU A 484 -6.26 -11.02 53.82
N ALA A 485 -6.62 -12.08 54.56
CA ALA A 485 -7.36 -11.97 55.82
C ALA A 485 -6.56 -11.28 56.94
N LEU A 486 -5.24 -11.20 56.80
CA LEU A 486 -4.33 -10.57 57.75
C LEU A 486 -3.92 -9.14 57.34
N ASP A 487 -4.70 -8.47 56.49
CA ASP A 487 -4.45 -7.10 55.98
C ASP A 487 -3.16 -6.95 55.13
N ARG A 488 -2.78 -8.03 54.42
CA ARG A 488 -1.73 -8.04 53.39
C ARG A 488 -0.41 -7.40 53.85
N GLU A 489 0.13 -6.47 53.07
CA GLU A 489 1.41 -5.81 53.31
C GLU A 489 1.40 -4.88 54.52
N ARG A 490 0.21 -4.43 54.94
CA ARG A 490 0.00 -3.58 56.12
C ARG A 490 -0.13 -4.42 57.39
N GLY A 491 -0.44 -5.70 57.21
CA GLY A 491 -0.62 -6.69 58.24
C GLY A 491 0.61 -7.07 59.05
N VAL A 492 0.39 -8.06 59.92
CA VAL A 492 1.40 -8.62 60.83
C VAL A 492 2.56 -9.31 60.11
N LEU A 493 2.36 -9.73 58.84
CA LEU A 493 3.36 -10.44 58.04
C LEU A 493 4.21 -9.52 57.14
N GLY A 494 3.64 -8.41 56.64
CA GLY A 494 4.30 -7.56 55.64
C GLY A 494 4.26 -8.16 54.22
N TYR A 495 5.17 -7.72 53.35
CA TYR A 495 5.27 -8.22 51.98
C TYR A 495 5.78 -9.67 51.92
N PRO A 496 5.38 -10.48 50.92
CA PRO A 496 6.05 -11.74 50.65
C PRO A 496 7.47 -11.48 50.16
N VAL A 497 8.45 -12.23 50.67
CA VAL A 497 9.88 -12.03 50.35
C VAL A 497 10.52 -13.24 49.67
N ARG A 498 9.81 -14.37 49.63
CA ARG A 498 10.26 -15.60 48.95
C ARG A 498 9.07 -16.33 48.36
N ALA A 499 9.29 -17.15 47.34
CA ALA A 499 8.26 -18.03 46.81
C ALA A 499 7.84 -19.09 47.84
N GLN A 500 6.61 -19.58 47.73
CA GLN A 500 6.14 -20.76 48.45
C GLN A 500 7.11 -21.94 48.24
N SER A 501 7.44 -22.65 49.30
CA SER A 501 8.22 -23.89 49.29
C SER A 501 7.34 -25.09 49.55
N ASP A 502 7.67 -26.20 48.89
CA ASP A 502 7.14 -27.53 49.22
C ASP A 502 7.97 -28.13 50.34
N GLU A 503 7.29 -28.67 51.34
CA GLU A 503 7.87 -29.08 52.61
C GLU A 503 7.52 -30.55 52.90
N VAL A 504 8.07 -31.08 53.99
CA VAL A 504 7.83 -32.47 54.41
C VAL A 504 6.34 -32.80 54.55
N ARG A 505 5.95 -34.06 54.40
CA ARG A 505 4.54 -34.49 54.52
C ARG A 505 3.57 -33.70 53.64
N SER A 506 4.05 -33.28 52.46
CA SER A 506 3.28 -32.49 51.48
C SER A 506 2.76 -31.15 52.02
N GLY A 507 3.33 -30.66 53.13
CA GLY A 507 3.02 -29.32 53.59
C GLY A 507 3.75 -28.25 52.78
N HIS A 508 3.51 -27.01 53.15
CA HIS A 508 4.08 -25.86 52.46
C HIS A 508 4.46 -24.76 53.44
N GLY A 509 5.39 -23.91 53.00
CA GLY A 509 5.83 -22.72 53.70
C GLY A 509 5.81 -21.49 52.79
N GLN A 510 5.38 -20.35 53.31
CA GLN A 510 5.43 -19.05 52.62
C GLN A 510 6.09 -18.01 53.52
N ARG A 511 7.12 -17.32 53.01
CA ARG A 511 7.90 -16.35 53.79
C ARG A 511 7.51 -14.91 53.49
N PHE A 512 7.45 -14.10 54.53
CA PHE A 512 7.15 -12.67 54.52
C PHE A 512 8.21 -11.90 55.31
N GLU A 513 8.19 -10.56 55.21
CA GLU A 513 9.14 -9.68 55.89
C GLU A 513 9.21 -9.89 57.41
N ARG A 514 8.05 -10.14 58.05
CA ARG A 514 7.91 -10.16 59.52
C ARG A 514 7.45 -11.51 60.08
N GLY A 515 7.39 -12.55 59.25
CA GLY A 515 6.94 -13.88 59.67
C GLY A 515 6.80 -14.85 58.51
N GLN A 516 6.26 -16.02 58.80
CA GLN A 516 6.03 -17.08 57.81
C GLN A 516 4.65 -17.69 58.01
N LEU A 517 4.06 -18.22 56.93
CA LEU A 517 2.89 -19.09 56.97
C LEU A 517 3.33 -20.53 56.74
N TRP A 518 2.83 -21.47 57.54
CA TRP A 518 3.13 -22.88 57.42
C TRP A 518 1.86 -23.72 57.59
N TRP A 519 1.72 -24.78 56.80
CA TRP A 519 0.59 -25.72 56.86
C TRP A 519 0.95 -27.08 56.27
N ALA A 520 0.30 -28.14 56.75
CA ALA A 520 0.33 -29.45 56.11
C ALA A 520 -0.63 -29.52 54.91
N ALA A 521 -0.54 -30.56 54.10
CA ALA A 521 -1.42 -30.72 52.93
C ALA A 521 -2.91 -30.69 53.32
N GLY A 522 -3.68 -29.79 52.70
CA GLY A 522 -5.12 -29.65 52.96
C GLY A 522 -5.49 -28.82 54.19
N ASP A 523 -4.51 -28.34 54.96
CA ASP A 523 -4.74 -27.59 56.19
C ASP A 523 -4.75 -26.06 56.01
N THR A 524 -5.11 -25.37 57.09
CA THR A 524 -5.08 -23.90 57.20
C THR A 524 -3.64 -23.38 57.39
N PRO A 525 -3.20 -22.35 56.65
CA PRO A 525 -1.94 -21.65 56.91
C PRO A 525 -1.95 -20.88 58.23
N TRP A 526 -1.02 -21.20 59.12
CA TRP A 526 -0.85 -20.54 60.42
C TRP A 526 0.36 -19.63 60.44
N VAL A 527 0.23 -18.48 61.11
CA VAL A 527 1.32 -17.51 61.27
C VAL A 527 2.34 -18.03 62.27
N VAL A 528 3.60 -18.16 61.86
CA VAL A 528 4.75 -18.42 62.72
C VAL A 528 5.67 -17.20 62.65
N ARG A 529 5.85 -16.46 63.74
CA ARG A 529 6.65 -15.21 63.75
C ARG A 529 7.44 -14.99 65.04
N GLY A 530 8.29 -13.97 65.02
CA GLY A 530 9.03 -13.51 66.20
C GLY A 530 9.96 -14.58 66.81
N ARG A 531 10.01 -14.65 68.15
CA ARG A 531 10.90 -15.55 68.88
C ARG A 531 10.50 -17.01 68.71
N VAL A 532 9.20 -17.29 68.60
CA VAL A 532 8.69 -18.63 68.30
C VAL A 532 9.21 -19.12 66.96
N LEU A 533 9.17 -18.29 65.91
CA LEU A 533 9.73 -18.65 64.61
C LEU A 533 11.23 -18.97 64.69
N THR A 534 12.00 -18.17 65.42
CA THR A 534 13.44 -18.40 65.60
C THR A 534 13.70 -19.72 66.32
N ALA A 535 13.00 -19.99 67.43
CA ALA A 535 13.16 -21.21 68.20
C ALA A 535 12.72 -22.45 67.43
N TRP A 536 11.57 -22.39 66.76
CA TRP A 536 11.03 -23.49 65.95
C TRP A 536 11.93 -23.82 64.75
N ALA A 537 12.42 -22.80 64.04
CA ALA A 537 13.34 -22.99 62.92
C ALA A 537 14.70 -23.57 63.36
N ALA A 538 15.21 -23.20 64.54
CA ALA A 538 16.44 -23.76 65.10
C ALA A 538 16.32 -25.26 65.43
N ASP A 539 15.09 -25.73 65.65
CA ASP A 539 14.78 -27.13 65.98
C ASP A 539 14.30 -27.95 64.78
N GLY A 540 14.64 -27.51 63.55
CA GLY A 540 14.32 -28.22 62.30
C GLY A 540 12.96 -27.86 61.68
N GLY A 541 12.24 -26.87 62.22
CA GLY A 541 10.97 -26.38 61.67
C GLY A 541 9.94 -27.51 61.52
N ALA A 542 9.24 -27.55 60.38
CA ALA A 542 8.19 -28.53 60.10
C ALA A 542 8.69 -29.99 60.04
N SER A 543 10.00 -30.18 59.80
CA SER A 543 10.67 -31.48 59.84
C SER A 543 11.22 -31.86 61.22
N GLY A 544 11.20 -30.90 62.16
CA GLY A 544 11.65 -31.05 63.53
C GLY A 544 10.64 -31.71 64.44
N ARG A 545 11.00 -31.86 65.72
CA ARG A 545 10.15 -32.52 66.73
C ARG A 545 8.79 -31.85 66.97
N TRP A 546 8.67 -30.56 66.64
CA TRP A 546 7.43 -29.81 66.82
C TRP A 546 6.41 -30.06 65.70
N GLY A 547 6.86 -30.35 64.47
CA GLY A 547 5.96 -30.49 63.32
C GLY A 547 5.34 -29.15 62.87
N TYR A 548 4.17 -29.23 62.24
CA TYR A 548 3.43 -28.07 61.72
C TYR A 548 2.70 -27.29 62.84
N PRO A 549 2.54 -25.97 62.68
CA PRO A 549 1.73 -25.17 63.61
C PRO A 549 0.25 -25.55 63.53
N LEU A 550 -0.47 -25.36 64.64
CA LEU A 550 -1.91 -25.62 64.78
C LEU A 550 -2.73 -24.35 65.08
N GLU A 551 -2.07 -23.24 65.37
CA GLU A 551 -2.65 -21.92 65.65
C GLU A 551 -1.65 -20.83 65.27
N ASP A 552 -2.07 -19.55 65.22
CA ASP A 552 -1.13 -18.44 65.02
C ASP A 552 -0.25 -18.19 66.25
N THR A 553 0.96 -17.64 66.05
CA THR A 553 1.78 -17.15 67.18
C THR A 553 1.02 -16.10 68.00
N VAL A 554 0.79 -16.41 69.28
CA VAL A 554 0.21 -15.50 70.26
C VAL A 554 1.32 -14.70 70.91
N VAL A 555 1.16 -13.38 70.96
CA VAL A 555 2.03 -12.49 71.73
C VAL A 555 1.24 -12.01 72.94
N ALA A 556 1.65 -12.45 74.13
CA ALA A 556 1.02 -12.05 75.38
C ALA A 556 1.36 -10.59 75.74
N SER A 557 0.62 -10.03 76.70
CA SER A 557 0.81 -8.64 77.15
C SER A 557 2.17 -8.38 77.79
N ASP A 558 2.80 -9.41 78.35
CA ASP A 558 4.17 -9.37 78.91
C ASP A 558 5.27 -9.50 77.85
N GLY A 559 4.91 -9.65 76.57
CA GLY A 559 5.81 -9.81 75.45
C GLY A 559 6.30 -11.24 75.21
N SER A 560 5.91 -12.21 76.05
CA SER A 560 6.14 -13.63 75.80
C SER A 560 5.38 -14.09 74.56
N GLN A 561 5.97 -15.00 73.79
CA GLN A 561 5.36 -15.55 72.59
C GLN A 561 5.15 -17.04 72.74
N HIS A 562 3.97 -17.54 72.38
CA HIS A 562 3.71 -18.97 72.38
C HIS A 562 2.90 -19.40 71.17
N GLN A 563 3.03 -20.67 70.81
CA GLN A 563 2.29 -21.27 69.71
C GLN A 563 2.21 -22.78 69.88
N ARG A 564 1.04 -23.34 69.61
CA ARG A 564 0.82 -24.78 69.54
C ARG A 564 1.25 -25.34 68.18
N PHE A 565 2.00 -26.42 68.24
CA PHE A 565 2.38 -27.27 67.12
C PHE A 565 1.89 -28.70 67.36
N GLU A 566 1.95 -29.57 66.35
CA GLU A 566 1.60 -31.00 66.47
C GLU A 566 2.35 -31.69 67.62
N GLY A 567 3.62 -31.32 67.85
CA GLY A 567 4.48 -31.85 68.90
C GLY A 567 4.34 -31.17 70.27
N GLY A 568 3.46 -30.18 70.44
CA GLY A 568 3.20 -29.53 71.73
C GLY A 568 3.22 -27.99 71.67
N LEU A 569 3.20 -27.36 72.86
CA LEU A 569 3.27 -25.90 73.01
C LEU A 569 4.73 -25.44 73.08
N LEU A 570 5.10 -24.51 72.21
CA LEU A 570 6.40 -23.83 72.25
C LEU A 570 6.21 -22.40 72.78
N THR A 571 7.00 -22.03 73.80
CA THR A 571 7.00 -20.68 74.41
C THR A 571 8.41 -20.07 74.33
N ALA A 572 8.53 -18.80 73.94
CA ALA A 572 9.79 -18.10 73.67
C ALA A 572 9.77 -16.59 74.02
#